data_AF-A0A9Y2AZC4-F1
#
_entry.id   AF-A0A9Y2AZC4-F1
#
_cell.length_a   1.000
_cell.length_b   1.000
_cell.length_c   1.000
_cell.angle_alpha   90.00
_cell.angle_beta   90.00
_cell.angle_gamma   90.00
#
_symmetry.space_group_name_H-M   'P 1'
#
loop_
_entity.id
_entity.type
_entity.pdbx_description
1 polymer ?
#
loop_
_entity_poly.entity_id
_entity_poly.type
_entity_poly.pdbx_seq_one_letter_code
_entity_poly.pdbx_strand_id
1 'polypeptide(L)'
;MPAPAARIALPQVTICAVSSVNVTATIRALEVSLAQVDAAAALLLTDSPVRPDHPGISVVKIAPITSSRAYSDFLLTQLVDHVGTSHCLVVQWDGHVIDAARWRPDFLDYDYIGARWPQFTDGHDVGNGGFSLRSRRLMEACRDPGFRPSHPEDLAIGRINRDWLERQGMRFARLPSPISSRPSGQAMSQPALAIMVLG
;
A
#
# COMPACT_ATOMS: atom_id res chain seq x y z
N MET A 1 -31.89 -9.04 3.19
CA MET A 1 -30.53 -8.58 2.87
C MET A 1 -30.11 -7.64 4.00
N PRO A 2 -29.05 -7.92 4.77
CA PRO A 2 -28.51 -6.92 5.69
C PRO A 2 -28.12 -5.67 4.88
N ALA A 3 -28.36 -4.48 5.44
CA ALA A 3 -27.91 -3.24 4.82
C ALA A 3 -26.37 -3.32 4.63
N PRO A 4 -25.82 -2.87 3.49
CA PRO A 4 -24.38 -2.82 3.33
C PRO A 4 -23.79 -1.98 4.46
N ALA A 5 -22.74 -2.50 5.11
CA ALA A 5 -22.01 -1.72 6.11
C ALA A 5 -21.56 -0.39 5.47
N ALA A 6 -21.65 0.71 6.23
CA ALA A 6 -21.28 2.02 5.71
C ALA A 6 -19.81 2.02 5.27
N ARG A 7 -19.56 2.31 3.99
CA ARG A 7 -18.22 2.40 3.43
C ARG A 7 -17.49 3.64 3.94
N ILE A 8 -16.17 3.54 4.10
CA ILE A 8 -15.34 4.69 4.48
C ILE A 8 -14.94 5.49 3.24
N ALA A 9 -15.22 6.78 3.25
CA ALA A 9 -14.78 7.70 2.20
C ALA A 9 -13.27 7.96 2.28
N LEU A 10 -12.57 7.69 1.18
CA LEU A 10 -11.13 7.90 1.02
C LEU A 10 -10.84 8.74 -0.24
N PRO A 11 -11.30 10.00 -0.30
CA PRO A 11 -11.17 10.85 -1.49
C PRO A 11 -9.73 11.24 -1.83
N GLN A 12 -8.79 11.03 -0.90
CA GLN A 12 -7.36 11.29 -1.10
C GLN A 12 -6.56 10.07 -1.58
N VAL A 13 -7.23 8.91 -1.74
CA VAL A 13 -6.60 7.61 -1.99
C VAL A 13 -7.01 7.04 -3.33
N THR A 14 -6.03 6.62 -4.12
CA THR A 14 -6.21 5.67 -5.22
C THR A 14 -5.91 4.28 -4.70
N ILE A 15 -6.87 3.35 -4.80
CA ILE A 15 -6.58 1.93 -4.59
C ILE A 15 -6.06 1.34 -5.90
N CYS A 16 -4.94 0.63 -5.83
CA CYS A 16 -4.22 0.20 -7.02
C CYS A 16 -3.68 -1.22 -6.87
N ALA A 17 -3.94 -2.05 -7.87
CA ALA A 17 -3.29 -3.35 -8.00
C ALA A 17 -2.52 -3.44 -9.32
N VAL A 18 -1.31 -3.97 -9.26
CA VAL A 18 -0.46 -4.27 -10.42
C VAL A 18 -0.32 -5.77 -10.50
N SER A 19 -0.72 -6.41 -11.60
CA SER A 19 -0.49 -7.84 -11.73
C SER A 19 -0.57 -8.38 -13.16
N SER A 20 0.30 -9.33 -13.46
CA SER A 20 0.24 -10.23 -14.63
C SER A 20 -0.02 -11.69 -14.26
N VAL A 21 -0.13 -12.00 -12.96
CA VAL A 21 -0.38 -13.33 -12.41
C VAL A 21 -1.54 -13.28 -11.42
N ASN A 22 -2.24 -14.39 -11.19
CA ASN A 22 -3.37 -14.42 -10.24
C ASN A 22 -4.39 -13.27 -10.49
N VAL A 23 -4.58 -12.85 -11.74
CA VAL A 23 -5.35 -11.63 -12.07
C VAL A 23 -6.79 -11.74 -11.56
N THR A 24 -7.42 -12.90 -11.69
CA THR A 24 -8.77 -13.15 -11.13
C THR A 24 -8.82 -12.99 -9.61
N ALA A 25 -7.80 -13.45 -8.89
CA ALA A 25 -7.73 -13.28 -7.43
C ALA A 25 -7.44 -11.81 -7.06
N THR A 26 -6.62 -11.12 -7.85
CA THR A 26 -6.34 -9.68 -7.71
C THR A 26 -7.60 -8.83 -7.91
N ILE A 27 -8.44 -9.18 -8.90
CA ILE A 27 -9.74 -8.54 -9.11
C ILE A 27 -10.63 -8.74 -7.86
N ARG A 28 -10.72 -9.96 -7.34
CA ARG A 28 -11.50 -10.24 -6.11
C ARG A 28 -10.98 -9.43 -4.92
N ALA A 29 -9.67 -9.29 -4.76
CA ALA A 29 -9.06 -8.48 -3.71
C ALA A 29 -9.45 -6.99 -3.82
N LEU A 30 -9.49 -6.43 -5.03
CA LEU A 30 -10.02 -5.09 -5.28
C LEU A 30 -11.51 -4.99 -4.96
N GLU A 31 -12.33 -5.95 -5.40
CA GLU A 31 -13.77 -5.98 -5.15
C GLU A 31 -14.10 -6.03 -3.66
N VAL A 32 -13.43 -6.92 -2.91
CA VAL A 32 -13.57 -7.02 -1.45
C VAL A 32 -13.17 -5.71 -0.77
N SER A 33 -12.14 -5.04 -1.29
CA SER A 33 -11.73 -3.74 -0.74
C SER A 33 -12.78 -2.66 -1.01
N LEU A 34 -13.28 -2.56 -2.24
CA LEU A 34 -14.28 -1.57 -2.66
C LEU A 34 -15.67 -1.81 -2.07
N ALA A 35 -15.94 -3.01 -1.56
CA ALA A 35 -17.12 -3.27 -0.74
C ALA A 35 -17.07 -2.52 0.61
N GLN A 36 -15.89 -2.10 1.07
CA GLN A 36 -15.68 -1.44 2.37
C GLN A 36 -15.24 0.03 2.27
N VAL A 37 -14.67 0.44 1.13
CA VAL A 37 -14.13 1.80 0.96
C VAL A 37 -14.67 2.48 -0.30
N ASP A 38 -14.88 3.78 -0.19
CA ASP A 38 -15.18 4.69 -1.29
C ASP A 38 -13.91 5.50 -1.62
N ALA A 39 -12.99 4.87 -2.36
CA ALA A 39 -11.75 5.49 -2.82
C ALA A 39 -11.99 6.43 -4.01
N ALA A 40 -11.10 7.42 -4.19
CA ALA A 40 -11.23 8.39 -5.29
C ALA A 40 -11.10 7.74 -6.68
N ALA A 41 -10.29 6.69 -6.77
CA ALA A 41 -10.14 5.86 -7.97
C ALA A 41 -9.70 4.45 -7.59
N ALA A 42 -10.08 3.46 -8.40
CA ALA A 42 -9.61 2.08 -8.29
C ALA A 42 -9.02 1.60 -9.61
N LEU A 43 -7.75 1.19 -9.58
CA LEU A 43 -6.99 0.83 -10.79
C LEU A 43 -6.52 -0.62 -10.73
N LEU A 44 -6.76 -1.35 -11.82
CA LEU A 44 -6.09 -2.62 -12.12
C LEU A 44 -5.12 -2.40 -13.28
N LEU A 45 -3.83 -2.37 -12.97
CA LEU A 45 -2.74 -2.28 -13.94
C LEU A 45 -2.33 -3.71 -14.34
N THR A 46 -2.70 -4.13 -15.55
CA THR A 46 -2.44 -5.48 -16.03
C THR A 46 -2.24 -5.53 -17.54
N ASP A 47 -1.50 -6.52 -18.04
CA ASP A 47 -1.41 -6.84 -19.46
C ASP A 47 -2.57 -7.76 -19.93
N SER A 48 -3.24 -8.42 -18.97
CA SER A 48 -4.30 -9.39 -19.24
C SER A 48 -5.59 -8.73 -19.75
N PRO A 49 -6.25 -9.28 -20.79
CA PRO A 49 -7.49 -8.73 -21.33
C PRO A 49 -8.69 -9.10 -20.45
N VAL A 50 -8.81 -8.46 -19.30
CA VAL A 50 -9.89 -8.70 -18.32
C VAL A 50 -10.91 -7.58 -18.28
N ARG A 51 -12.12 -7.90 -17.82
CA ARG A 51 -13.20 -6.95 -17.56
C ARG A 51 -13.81 -7.29 -16.19
N PRO A 52 -13.38 -6.62 -15.12
CA PRO A 52 -13.99 -6.77 -13.80
C PRO A 52 -15.47 -6.39 -13.86
N ASP A 53 -16.32 -7.12 -13.13
CA ASP A 53 -17.76 -6.83 -13.08
C ASP A 53 -18.05 -5.56 -12.25
N HIS A 54 -17.17 -5.25 -11.30
CA HIS A 54 -17.31 -4.07 -10.45
C HIS A 54 -17.03 -2.77 -11.24
N PRO A 55 -18.03 -1.90 -11.43
CA PRO A 55 -17.93 -0.73 -12.32
C PRO A 55 -16.94 0.34 -11.83
N GLY A 56 -16.57 0.30 -10.54
CA GLY A 56 -15.56 1.20 -9.98
C GLY A 56 -14.11 0.85 -10.36
N ILE A 57 -13.83 -0.36 -10.87
CA ILE A 57 -12.47 -0.78 -11.23
C ILE A 57 -12.17 -0.35 -12.67
N SER A 58 -11.19 0.53 -12.82
CA SER A 58 -10.65 0.90 -14.13
C SER A 58 -9.46 0.02 -14.47
N VAL A 59 -9.53 -0.69 -15.60
CA VAL A 59 -8.43 -1.50 -16.11
C VAL A 59 -7.51 -0.62 -16.95
N VAL A 60 -6.24 -0.57 -16.59
CA VAL A 60 -5.19 0.16 -17.31
C VAL A 60 -4.21 -0.87 -17.87
N LYS A 61 -4.08 -0.88 -19.21
CA LYS A 61 -3.17 -1.82 -19.87
C LYS A 61 -1.72 -1.41 -19.66
N ILE A 62 -0.91 -2.33 -19.17
CA ILE A 62 0.54 -2.16 -19.01
C ILE A 62 1.31 -3.24 -19.79
N ALA A 63 2.63 -3.10 -19.86
CA ALA A 63 3.49 -4.19 -20.32
C ALA A 63 3.47 -5.36 -19.32
N PRO A 64 3.66 -6.62 -19.78
CA PRO A 64 3.66 -7.78 -18.89
C PRO A 64 4.71 -7.68 -17.78
N ILE A 65 4.30 -7.96 -16.54
CA ILE A 65 5.19 -8.11 -15.39
C ILE A 65 5.70 -9.56 -15.36
N THR A 66 6.93 -9.76 -15.82
CA THR A 66 7.50 -11.09 -16.06
C THR A 66 8.26 -11.69 -14.88
N SER A 67 8.48 -10.91 -13.81
CA SER A 67 9.18 -11.35 -12.60
C SER A 67 8.87 -10.46 -11.41
N SER A 68 9.20 -10.92 -10.20
CA SER A 68 9.13 -10.10 -8.98
C SER A 68 10.05 -8.87 -9.05
N ARG A 69 11.18 -8.95 -9.75
CA ARG A 69 12.05 -7.79 -10.01
C ARG A 69 11.36 -6.77 -10.92
N ALA A 70 10.74 -7.23 -12.02
CA ALA A 70 9.97 -6.35 -12.90
C ALA A 70 8.80 -5.68 -12.16
N TYR A 71 8.18 -6.38 -11.21
CA TYR A 71 7.17 -5.81 -10.32
C TYR A 71 7.76 -4.68 -9.46
N SER A 72 8.88 -4.95 -8.76
CA SER A 72 9.57 -3.94 -7.95
C SER A 72 9.96 -2.72 -8.78
N ASP A 73 10.53 -2.93 -9.97
CA ASP A 73 10.93 -1.85 -10.88
C ASP A 73 9.72 -1.02 -11.31
N PHE A 74 8.59 -1.66 -11.64
CA PHE A 74 7.34 -0.96 -11.97
C PHE A 74 6.84 -0.10 -10.80
N LEU A 75 6.83 -0.66 -9.59
CA LEU A 75 6.37 0.08 -8.40
C LEU A 75 7.26 1.29 -8.08
N LEU A 76 8.58 1.17 -8.29
CA LEU A 76 9.54 2.24 -8.01
C LEU A 76 9.57 3.33 -9.10
N THR A 77 9.21 3.00 -10.34
CA THR A 77 9.46 3.90 -11.49
C THR A 77 8.21 4.37 -12.22
N GLN A 78 7.14 3.55 -12.26
CA GLN A 78 5.97 3.78 -13.13
C GLN A 78 4.65 3.94 -12.38
N LEU A 79 4.51 3.35 -11.18
CA LEU A 79 3.26 3.44 -10.41
C LEU A 79 2.76 4.89 -10.22
N VAL A 80 3.70 5.82 -9.98
CA VAL A 80 3.40 7.25 -9.75
C VAL A 80 2.70 7.92 -10.93
N ASP A 81 2.94 7.45 -12.16
CA ASP A 81 2.35 8.03 -13.37
C ASP A 81 0.86 7.68 -13.49
N HIS A 82 0.38 6.69 -12.73
CA HIS A 82 -1.02 6.25 -12.72
C HIS A 82 -1.82 6.81 -11.54
N VAL A 83 -1.17 7.32 -10.49
CA VAL A 83 -1.82 7.73 -9.25
C VAL A 83 -2.05 9.24 -9.23
N GLY A 84 -3.27 9.70 -9.55
CA GLY A 84 -3.63 11.12 -9.53
C GLY A 84 -3.94 11.71 -8.14
N THR A 85 -3.90 10.90 -7.08
CA THR A 85 -4.26 11.30 -5.71
C THR A 85 -3.05 11.47 -4.82
N SER A 86 -3.25 11.94 -3.58
CA SER A 86 -2.13 12.16 -2.64
C SER A 86 -1.51 10.87 -2.13
N HIS A 87 -2.26 9.76 -2.11
CA HIS A 87 -1.83 8.47 -1.58
C HIS A 87 -2.31 7.32 -2.47
N CYS A 88 -1.47 6.30 -2.60
CA CYS A 88 -1.81 5.04 -3.23
C CYS A 88 -1.92 3.96 -2.16
N LEU A 89 -3.06 3.24 -2.13
CA LEU A 89 -3.17 1.99 -1.40
C LEU A 89 -2.90 0.84 -2.38
N VAL A 90 -1.72 0.24 -2.27
CA VAL A 90 -1.34 -0.94 -3.05
C VAL A 90 -2.07 -2.16 -2.49
N VAL A 91 -2.70 -2.90 -3.39
CA VAL A 91 -3.40 -4.16 -3.14
C VAL A 91 -2.81 -5.25 -4.02
N GLN A 92 -2.66 -6.44 -3.45
CA GLN A 92 -2.28 -7.67 -4.14
C GLN A 92 -3.34 -8.75 -3.93
N TRP A 93 -3.21 -9.87 -4.63
CA TRP A 93 -4.16 -10.98 -4.57
C TRP A 93 -4.28 -11.58 -3.14
N ASP A 94 -3.21 -11.50 -2.35
CA ASP A 94 -3.07 -11.98 -0.97
C ASP A 94 -3.06 -10.85 0.09
N GLY A 95 -3.08 -9.58 -0.33
CA GLY A 95 -3.05 -8.42 0.55
C GLY A 95 -4.07 -7.36 0.15
N HIS A 96 -5.16 -7.23 0.92
CA HIS A 96 -6.27 -6.32 0.63
C HIS A 96 -6.97 -5.82 1.90
N VAL A 97 -7.95 -4.93 1.75
CA VAL A 97 -8.71 -4.39 2.90
C VAL A 97 -9.58 -5.48 3.49
N ILE A 98 -9.31 -5.86 4.74
CA ILE A 98 -10.11 -6.85 5.48
C ILE A 98 -11.09 -6.22 6.46
N ASP A 99 -10.78 -5.03 7.01
CA ASP A 99 -11.60 -4.31 7.97
C ASP A 99 -11.36 -2.81 7.82
N ALA A 100 -12.21 -2.13 7.06
CA ALA A 100 -12.10 -0.69 6.86
C ALA A 100 -12.34 0.10 8.15
N ALA A 101 -13.10 -0.39 9.13
CA ALA A 101 -13.40 0.33 10.38
C ALA A 101 -12.14 0.68 11.20
N ARG A 102 -11.02 0.05 10.87
CA ARG A 102 -9.71 0.28 11.44
C ARG A 102 -8.89 1.36 10.74
N TRP A 103 -9.40 1.93 9.65
CA TRP A 103 -8.83 3.11 9.03
C TRP A 103 -8.80 4.27 10.00
N ARG A 104 -7.68 4.97 10.03
CA ARG A 104 -7.53 6.21 10.76
C ARG A 104 -7.11 7.33 9.81
N PRO A 105 -7.73 8.52 9.89
CA PRO A 105 -7.37 9.64 9.02
C PRO A 105 -5.88 10.03 9.06
N ASP A 106 -5.22 9.87 10.21
CA ASP A 106 -3.80 10.17 10.40
C ASP A 106 -2.86 9.20 9.66
N PHE A 107 -3.38 8.14 9.04
CA PHE A 107 -2.59 7.33 8.10
C PHE A 107 -2.08 8.14 6.90
N LEU A 108 -2.79 9.20 6.54
CA LEU A 108 -2.39 10.13 5.47
C LEU A 108 -1.26 11.09 5.89
N ASP A 109 -0.84 11.07 7.16
CA ASP A 109 0.34 11.82 7.64
C ASP A 109 1.64 11.05 7.41
N TYR A 110 1.57 9.81 6.93
CA TYR A 110 2.70 8.95 6.65
C TYR A 110 2.89 8.77 5.14
N ASP A 111 4.16 8.71 4.74
CA ASP A 111 4.56 8.44 3.38
C ASP A 111 4.60 6.97 3.05
N TYR A 112 4.84 6.14 4.06
CA TYR A 112 4.88 4.70 3.89
C TYR A 112 4.31 3.98 5.10
N ILE A 113 3.28 3.18 4.85
CA ILE A 113 2.71 2.20 5.77
C ILE A 113 2.70 0.87 5.04
N GLY A 114 3.33 -0.15 5.60
CA GLY A 114 3.28 -1.52 5.08
C GLY A 114 3.14 -2.53 6.22
N ALA A 115 2.96 -3.79 5.91
CA ALA A 115 2.89 -4.83 6.94
C ALA A 115 4.25 -5.00 7.64
N ARG A 116 4.25 -5.62 8.82
CA ARG A 116 5.49 -5.96 9.53
C ARG A 116 6.27 -7.02 8.77
N TRP A 117 7.59 -6.89 8.76
CA TRP A 117 8.50 -7.97 8.44
C TRP A 117 8.85 -8.72 9.73
N PRO A 118 8.42 -9.99 9.92
CA PRO A 118 8.72 -10.75 11.14
C PRO A 118 10.21 -10.95 11.39
N GLN A 119 11.02 -10.88 10.34
CA GLN A 119 12.47 -11.11 10.38
C GLN A 119 13.29 -9.93 10.89
N PHE A 120 12.72 -8.73 11.05
CA PHE A 120 13.43 -7.54 11.53
C PHE A 120 12.93 -7.13 12.91
N THR A 121 13.84 -6.75 13.80
CA THR A 121 13.54 -6.36 15.19
C THR A 121 14.24 -5.06 15.61
N ASP A 122 14.88 -4.37 14.68
CA ASP A 122 15.71 -3.18 14.89
C ASP A 122 14.94 -1.85 14.84
N GLY A 123 13.61 -1.89 14.90
CA GLY A 123 12.74 -0.71 14.76
C GLY A 123 12.48 -0.25 13.32
N HIS A 124 13.09 -0.93 12.34
CA HIS A 124 12.81 -0.80 10.90
C HIS A 124 12.07 -2.04 10.37
N ASP A 125 11.09 -2.50 11.15
CA ASP A 125 10.39 -3.77 10.97
C ASP A 125 9.00 -3.63 10.32
N VAL A 126 8.63 -2.43 9.88
CA VAL A 126 7.38 -2.12 9.19
C VAL A 126 7.69 -1.65 7.78
N GLY A 127 7.07 -2.29 6.79
CA GLY A 127 7.19 -1.81 5.42
C GLY A 127 6.97 -2.83 4.30
N ASN A 128 6.43 -4.03 4.56
CA ASN A 128 6.18 -4.99 3.48
C ASN A 128 5.27 -4.37 2.39
N GLY A 129 5.67 -4.54 1.14
CA GLY A 129 5.05 -3.85 0.00
C GLY A 129 3.71 -4.39 -0.47
N GLY A 130 3.37 -5.64 -0.13
CA GLY A 130 2.26 -6.39 -0.72
C GLY A 130 0.86 -5.88 -0.39
N PHE A 131 0.73 -5.18 0.74
CA PHE A 131 -0.36 -4.25 1.00
C PHE A 131 0.24 -3.04 1.71
N SER A 132 0.23 -1.90 1.04
CA SER A 132 0.92 -0.71 1.54
C SER A 132 0.24 0.58 1.14
N LEU A 133 0.20 1.54 2.07
CA LEU A 133 -0.15 2.93 1.78
C LEU A 133 1.12 3.69 1.47
N ARG A 134 1.16 4.35 0.32
CA ARG A 134 2.32 5.11 -0.17
C ARG A 134 1.89 6.51 -0.53
N SER A 135 2.53 7.54 0.00
CA SER A 135 2.27 8.91 -0.47
C SER A 135 2.78 9.09 -1.90
N ARG A 136 2.16 10.00 -2.62
CA ARG A 136 2.61 10.36 -3.97
C ARG A 136 4.03 10.89 -3.97
N ARG A 137 4.39 11.74 -3.00
CA ARG A 137 5.74 12.30 -2.89
C ARG A 137 6.82 11.23 -2.66
N LEU A 138 6.50 10.13 -1.95
CA LEU A 138 7.41 8.99 -1.83
C LEU A 138 7.62 8.29 -3.17
N MET A 139 6.54 8.04 -3.92
CA MET A 139 6.63 7.40 -5.22
C MET A 139 7.42 8.28 -6.22
N GLU A 140 7.28 9.60 -6.14
CA GLU A 140 8.11 10.56 -6.89
C GLU A 140 9.58 10.50 -6.47
N ALA A 141 9.86 10.45 -5.15
CA ALA A 141 11.22 10.36 -4.62
C ALA A 141 11.94 9.05 -5.02
N CYS A 142 11.21 7.96 -5.30
CA CYS A 142 11.80 6.71 -5.80
C CYS A 142 12.46 6.86 -7.19
N ARG A 143 12.11 7.90 -7.95
CA ARG A 143 12.71 8.22 -9.26
C ARG A 143 13.90 9.19 -9.17
N ASP A 144 14.19 9.73 -7.98
CA ASP A 144 15.29 10.66 -7.79
C ASP A 144 16.64 9.94 -8.05
N PRO A 145 17.62 10.58 -8.71
CA PRO A 145 18.94 9.97 -8.92
C PRO A 145 19.68 9.57 -7.64
N GLY A 146 19.36 10.19 -6.50
CA GLY A 146 19.88 9.84 -5.19
C GLY A 146 19.22 8.62 -4.55
N PHE A 147 18.05 8.20 -5.06
CA PHE A 147 17.41 6.96 -4.64
C PHE A 147 18.17 5.76 -5.20
N ARG A 148 18.42 4.76 -4.35
CA ARG A 148 19.12 3.52 -4.71
C ARG A 148 18.10 2.42 -4.97
N PRO A 149 17.68 2.18 -6.22
CA PRO A 149 16.69 1.14 -6.52
C PRO A 149 17.24 -0.24 -6.19
N SER A 150 16.37 -1.12 -5.68
CA SER A 150 16.70 -2.51 -5.37
C SER A 150 15.44 -3.36 -5.39
N HIS A 151 15.63 -4.67 -5.52
CA HIS A 151 14.57 -5.66 -5.32
C HIS A 151 14.82 -6.40 -4.00
N PRO A 152 13.78 -6.64 -3.17
CA PRO A 152 12.41 -6.15 -3.33
C PRO A 152 12.28 -4.64 -3.07
N GLU A 153 11.28 -4.02 -3.69
CA GLU A 153 11.07 -2.56 -3.67
C GLU A 153 10.79 -2.05 -2.27
N ASP A 154 10.16 -2.89 -1.46
CA ASP A 154 9.78 -2.58 -0.10
C ASP A 154 11.01 -2.48 0.82
N LEU A 155 12.03 -3.31 0.63
CA LEU A 155 13.34 -3.17 1.26
C LEU A 155 14.13 -1.99 0.68
N ALA A 156 13.98 -1.69 -0.61
CA ALA A 156 14.57 -0.49 -1.20
C ALA A 156 14.05 0.78 -0.51
N ILE A 157 12.74 0.89 -0.33
CA ILE A 157 12.07 2.01 0.33
C ILE A 157 12.32 2.00 1.85
N GLY A 158 11.92 0.92 2.51
CA GLY A 158 11.82 0.83 3.96
C GLY A 158 13.13 0.56 4.68
N ARG A 159 14.21 0.24 3.96
CA ARG A 159 15.54 -0.02 4.56
C ARG A 159 16.68 0.68 3.85
N ILE A 160 16.94 0.37 2.58
CA ILE A 160 18.13 0.87 1.85
C ILE A 160 18.13 2.40 1.77
N ASN A 161 16.96 2.98 1.48
CA ASN A 161 16.81 4.43 1.30
C ASN A 161 16.12 5.10 2.49
N ARG A 162 15.78 4.38 3.55
CA ARG A 162 14.96 4.92 4.64
C ARG A 162 15.58 6.16 5.27
N ASP A 163 16.84 6.11 5.67
CA ASP A 163 17.51 7.27 6.28
C ASP A 163 17.58 8.46 5.31
N TRP A 164 17.77 8.19 4.02
CA TRP A 164 17.80 9.22 2.99
C TRP A 164 16.43 9.88 2.81
N LEU A 165 15.36 9.08 2.77
CA LEU A 165 13.98 9.53 2.71
C LEU A 165 13.57 10.31 3.98
N GLU A 166 13.93 9.81 5.17
CA GLU A 166 13.63 10.49 6.44
C GLU A 166 14.35 11.84 6.55
N ARG A 167 15.59 11.98 6.04
CA ARG A 167 16.29 13.28 5.94
C ARG A 167 15.60 14.27 5.00
N GLN A 168 14.79 13.79 4.05
CA GLN A 168 13.93 14.62 3.20
C GLN A 168 12.55 14.89 3.84
N GLY A 169 12.37 14.52 5.11
CA GLY A 169 11.13 14.70 5.85
C GLY A 169 10.05 13.67 5.55
N MET A 170 10.39 12.53 4.94
CA MET A 170 9.45 11.41 4.79
C MET A 170 9.17 10.75 6.14
N ARG A 171 7.92 10.33 6.34
CA ARG A 171 7.42 9.72 7.56
C ARG A 171 7.03 8.28 7.30
N PHE A 172 7.67 7.37 8.00
CA PHE A 172 7.34 5.96 7.98
C PHE A 172 6.49 5.61 9.18
N ALA A 173 5.43 4.81 9.00
CA ALA A 173 4.74 4.24 10.14
C ALA A 173 5.72 3.38 10.95
N ARG A 174 5.78 3.63 12.25
CA ARG A 174 6.59 2.86 13.21
C ARG A 174 5.65 2.15 14.16
N LEU A 175 6.01 0.94 14.56
CA LEU A 175 5.40 0.34 15.73
C LEU A 175 6.17 0.80 16.97
N PRO A 176 5.48 1.01 18.10
CA PRO A 176 6.18 1.22 19.35
C PRO A 176 7.07 0.00 19.65
N SER A 177 8.32 0.23 20.05
CA SER A 177 9.21 -0.84 20.51
C SER A 177 8.54 -1.63 21.64
N PRO A 178 8.69 -2.97 21.69
CA PRO A 178 8.09 -3.79 22.75
C PRO A 178 8.57 -3.47 24.18
N ILE A 179 9.55 -2.57 24.35
CA ILE A 179 10.14 -2.21 25.65
C ILE A 179 9.51 -0.94 26.29
N SER A 180 8.63 -0.20 25.62
CA SER A 180 7.99 0.97 26.25
C SER A 180 6.72 0.61 27.03
N SER A 181 6.89 0.08 28.25
CA SER A 181 5.85 0.17 29.28
C SER A 181 5.83 1.60 29.86
N ARG A 182 4.87 2.42 29.43
CA ARG A 182 4.46 3.60 30.21
C ARG A 182 3.03 3.39 30.71
N PRO A 183 2.76 3.51 32.01
CA PRO A 183 1.40 3.49 32.53
C PRO A 183 0.86 4.92 32.56
N SER A 184 -0.03 5.26 31.63
CA SER A 184 -1.05 6.32 31.81
C SER A 184 -1.92 6.44 30.57
N GLY A 185 -3.14 5.87 30.65
CA GLY A 185 -4.37 6.35 30.01
C GLY A 185 -4.29 7.04 28.65
N GLN A 186 -3.85 6.32 27.61
CA GLN A 186 -4.35 6.39 26.23
C GLN A 186 -3.56 5.36 25.43
N ALA A 187 -4.19 4.22 25.13
CA ALA A 187 -3.59 3.23 24.25
C ALA A 187 -3.45 3.87 22.85
N MET A 188 -2.24 4.28 22.47
CA MET A 188 -1.93 4.57 21.07
C MET A 188 -2.15 3.27 20.29
N SER A 189 -3.29 3.20 19.60
CA SER A 189 -3.65 2.03 18.81
C SER A 189 -2.63 1.86 17.66
N GLN A 190 -2.26 0.60 17.43
CA GLN A 190 -1.25 0.16 16.47
C GLN A 190 -1.59 0.65 15.05
N PRO A 191 -0.78 1.53 14.43
CA PRO A 191 -1.14 2.11 13.13
C PRO A 191 -0.99 1.13 11.96
N ALA A 192 -0.07 0.16 12.03
CA ALA A 192 0.30 -0.65 10.87
C ALA A 192 -0.38 -2.03 10.78
N LEU A 193 -1.05 -2.51 11.82
CA LEU A 193 -1.67 -3.86 11.80
C LEU A 193 -3.18 -3.84 11.53
N ALA A 194 -3.79 -2.66 11.42
CA ALA A 194 -5.21 -2.58 11.66
C ALA A 194 -6.03 -2.94 10.40
N ILE A 195 -5.67 -2.53 9.19
CA ILE A 195 -6.47 -2.86 7.98
C ILE A 195 -6.01 -4.17 7.31
N MET A 196 -4.92 -4.77 7.80
CA MET A 196 -4.12 -5.79 7.12
C MET A 196 -4.23 -7.16 7.75
N VAL A 197 -4.65 -8.16 6.98
CA VAL A 197 -4.18 -9.54 7.15
C VAL A 197 -3.78 -10.04 5.76
N LEU A 198 -2.54 -10.51 5.66
CA LEU A 198 -2.09 -11.36 4.55
C LEU A 198 -2.87 -12.68 4.67
N GLY A 199 -3.61 -13.04 3.62
CA GLY A 199 -4.34 -14.32 3.56
C GLY A 199 -3.44 -15.53 3.45
#